data_AF-A0A9E4CFZ2-F1
#
_entry.id   AF-A0A9E4CFZ2-F1
#
_cell.length_a   1.000
_cell.length_b   1.000
_cell.length_c   1.000
_cell.angle_alpha   90.00
_cell.angle_beta   90.00
_cell.angle_gamma   90.00
#
_symmetry.space_group_name_H-M   'P 1'
#
loop_
_entity.id
_entity.type
_entity.pdbx_description
1 polymer ?
#
loop_
_entity_poly.entity_id
_entity_poly.type
_entity_poly.pdbx_seq_one_letter_code
_entity_poly.pdbx_strand_id
1 'polypeptide(L)'
;MESFVFDANDALWVGEEFSPDLFHFDADGRLISAPIPTPNIGGDTEFVQAPQNPALMAAGVQPGATSSANLRSSKGFEGMAISPDGMTLYRLLEGTVTGDPEGSLRIYTLDVASSSYITDSIYLYPLDDPSYAIGDFTVINENEFLLIARTPALLYAPSLFCSRVGCLSILSVLDKQRSV
;
A
#
# COMPACT_ATOMS: atom_id res chain seq x y z
N MET A 1 -6.70 6.23 9.29
CA MET A 1 -7.40 5.47 8.22
C MET A 1 -6.83 6.05 6.96
N GLU A 2 -5.86 5.35 6.38
CA GLU A 2 -4.99 5.95 5.37
C GLU A 2 -5.49 5.69 3.95
N SER A 3 -6.22 4.60 3.71
CA SER A 3 -6.80 4.29 2.40
C SER A 3 -8.16 3.59 2.48
N PHE A 4 -9.11 4.00 1.62
CA PHE A 4 -10.40 3.33 1.44
C PHE A 4 -10.95 3.50 0.02
N VAL A 5 -11.78 2.56 -0.44
CA VAL A 5 -12.58 2.69 -1.67
C VAL A 5 -13.92 1.99 -1.51
N PHE A 6 -14.89 2.35 -2.36
CA PHE A 6 -16.13 1.61 -2.52
C PHE A 6 -16.05 0.74 -3.79
N ASP A 7 -16.59 -0.47 -3.74
CA ASP A 7 -16.75 -1.30 -4.92
C ASP A 7 -18.11 -1.08 -5.63
N ALA A 8 -18.34 -1.83 -6.71
CA ALA A 8 -19.55 -1.69 -7.53
C ALA A 8 -20.85 -2.08 -6.79
N ASN A 9 -20.77 -2.70 -5.62
CA ASN A 9 -21.90 -3.07 -4.77
C ASN A 9 -22.05 -2.14 -3.55
N ASP A 10 -21.40 -0.98 -3.56
CA ASP A 10 -21.32 -0.03 -2.43
C ASP A 10 -20.65 -0.61 -1.17
N ALA A 11 -19.94 -1.74 -1.28
CA ALA A 11 -19.18 -2.29 -0.17
C ALA A 11 -17.89 -1.48 0.03
N LEU A 12 -17.51 -1.27 1.29
CA LEU A 12 -16.37 -0.44 1.68
C LEU A 12 -15.16 -1.32 1.95
N TRP A 13 -14.07 -1.04 1.25
CA TRP A 13 -12.76 -1.65 1.45
C TRP A 13 -11.84 -0.67 2.16
N VAL A 14 -11.22 -1.08 3.27
CA VAL A 14 -10.36 -0.21 4.10
C VAL A 14 -9.00 -0.83 4.29
N GLY A 15 -7.97 0.00 4.09
CA GLY A 15 -6.57 -0.33 4.37
C GLY A 15 -6.14 0.00 5.77
N GLU A 16 -5.34 -0.89 6.34
CA GLU A 16 -4.69 -0.67 7.62
C GLU A 16 -3.19 -0.35 7.43
N GLU A 17 -2.62 0.45 8.34
CA GLU A 17 -1.27 1.01 8.24
C GLU A 17 -0.23 0.23 9.09
N PHE A 18 -0.67 -0.36 10.20
CA PHE A 18 0.15 -0.94 11.25
C PHE A 18 0.25 -2.48 11.20
N SER A 19 -0.61 -3.15 10.43
CA SER A 19 -0.66 -4.60 10.20
C SER A 19 -0.76 -4.98 8.72
N PRO A 20 -0.60 -4.00 7.81
CA PRO A 20 -1.31 -3.88 6.52
C PRO A 20 -2.29 -5.01 6.19
N ASP A 21 -3.43 -5.03 6.88
CA ASP A 21 -4.55 -5.90 6.53
C ASP A 21 -5.59 -5.14 5.71
N LEU A 22 -6.41 -5.89 4.97
CA LEU A 22 -7.55 -5.38 4.23
C LEU A 22 -8.85 -5.73 4.95
N PHE A 23 -9.64 -4.72 5.25
CA PHE A 23 -10.97 -4.85 5.86
C PHE A 23 -12.03 -4.67 4.79
N HIS A 24 -13.11 -5.45 4.89
CA HIS A 24 -14.22 -5.43 3.94
C HIS A 24 -15.55 -5.31 4.68
N PHE A 25 -16.27 -4.23 4.43
CA PHE A 25 -17.56 -3.93 5.03
C PHE A 25 -18.65 -3.91 3.98
N ASP A 26 -19.85 -4.37 4.34
CA ASP A 26 -21.02 -4.23 3.47
C ASP A 26 -21.47 -2.78 3.34
N ALA A 27 -22.45 -2.52 2.47
CA ALA A 27 -23.01 -1.19 2.22
C ALA A 27 -23.65 -0.53 3.46
N ASP A 28 -23.95 -1.31 4.51
CA ASP A 28 -24.44 -0.81 5.79
C ASP A 28 -23.32 -0.57 6.82
N GLY A 29 -22.05 -0.79 6.43
CA GLY A 29 -20.88 -0.62 7.28
C GLY A 29 -20.61 -1.78 8.24
N ARG A 30 -21.15 -2.98 7.98
CA ARG A 30 -20.88 -4.18 8.79
C ARG A 30 -19.69 -4.95 8.23
N LEU A 31 -18.77 -5.35 9.10
CA LEU A 31 -17.63 -6.18 8.72
C LEU A 31 -18.12 -7.55 8.23
N ILE A 32 -17.75 -7.93 7.00
CA ILE A 32 -18.24 -9.14 6.34
C ILE A 32 -17.45 -10.39 6.76
N SER A 33 -16.14 -10.25 6.94
CA SER A 33 -15.22 -11.35 7.25
C SER A 33 -14.05 -10.89 8.12
N ALA A 34 -13.22 -11.85 8.55
CA ALA A 34 -11.95 -11.52 9.19
C ALA A 34 -11.06 -10.69 8.23
N PRO A 35 -10.21 -9.78 8.76
CA PRO A 35 -9.28 -9.01 7.93
C PRO A 35 -8.41 -9.92 7.06
N ILE A 36 -8.20 -9.52 5.81
CA ILE A 36 -7.42 -10.29 4.84
C ILE A 36 -5.96 -9.85 4.97
N PRO A 37 -5.04 -10.74 5.37
CA PRO A 37 -3.65 -10.38 5.58
C PRO A 37 -2.92 -10.22 4.24
N THR A 38 -2.00 -9.26 4.17
CA THR A 38 -1.20 -9.02 2.96
C THR A 38 -0.11 -10.09 2.81
N PRO A 39 -0.08 -10.86 1.71
CA PRO A 39 0.94 -11.88 1.50
C PRO A 39 2.32 -11.24 1.27
N ASN A 40 3.37 -11.87 1.79
CA ASN A 40 4.74 -11.49 1.46
C ASN A 40 5.24 -12.28 0.24
N ILE A 41 4.75 -11.87 -0.93
CA ILE A 41 5.09 -12.48 -2.23
C ILE A 41 6.62 -12.41 -2.44
N GLY A 42 7.25 -13.58 -2.60
CA GLY A 42 8.70 -13.70 -2.85
C GLY A 42 9.58 -13.52 -1.61
N GLY A 43 9.03 -13.39 -0.40
CA GLY A 43 9.80 -13.23 0.83
C GLY A 43 9.83 -14.46 1.73
N ASP A 44 10.64 -14.38 2.80
CA ASP A 44 10.89 -15.49 3.74
C ASP A 44 9.83 -15.65 4.84
N THR A 45 8.90 -14.71 4.95
CA THR A 45 7.74 -14.77 5.86
C THR A 45 6.46 -14.95 5.07
N GLU A 46 5.38 -15.40 5.70
CA GLU A 46 4.09 -15.60 5.02
C GLU A 46 3.40 -14.27 4.68
N PHE A 47 3.46 -13.30 5.59
CA PHE A 47 2.75 -12.02 5.48
C PHE A 47 3.69 -10.82 5.58
N VAL A 48 3.23 -9.69 5.03
CA VAL A 48 3.80 -8.38 5.30
C VAL A 48 3.26 -7.91 6.65
N GLN A 49 4.15 -7.62 7.59
CA GLN A 49 3.80 -7.27 8.95
C GLN A 49 4.70 -6.15 9.46
N ALA A 50 4.09 -5.10 10.03
CA ALA A 50 4.81 -4.10 10.81
C ALA A 50 4.86 -4.52 12.30
N PRO A 51 5.76 -3.94 13.12
CA PRO A 51 5.94 -4.33 14.52
C PRO A 51 4.67 -4.20 15.36
N GLN A 52 3.74 -3.32 14.98
CA GLN A 52 2.47 -3.08 15.66
C GLN A 52 1.37 -4.08 15.30
N ASN A 53 1.62 -5.03 14.39
CA ASN A 53 0.65 -6.05 14.03
C ASN A 53 0.17 -6.77 15.31
N PRO A 54 -1.16 -6.84 15.57
CA PRO A 54 -1.70 -7.39 16.81
C PRO A 54 -1.24 -8.82 17.11
N ALA A 55 -1.06 -9.66 16.08
CA ALA A 55 -0.58 -11.02 16.26
C ALA A 55 0.88 -11.06 16.75
N LEU A 56 1.73 -10.14 16.28
CA LEU A 56 3.11 -10.01 16.74
C LEU A 56 3.19 -9.47 18.17
N MET A 57 2.34 -8.48 18.49
CA MET A 57 2.25 -7.91 19.82
C MET A 57 1.74 -8.94 20.85
N ALA A 58 0.73 -9.74 20.47
CA ALA A 58 0.17 -10.79 21.31
C ALA A 58 1.12 -11.97 21.52
N ALA A 59 1.94 -12.31 20.51
CA ALA A 59 2.96 -13.35 20.64
C ALA A 59 4.04 -13.00 21.68
N GLY A 60 4.21 -11.70 21.99
CA GLY A 60 5.17 -11.20 22.96
C GLY A 60 6.60 -11.55 22.54
N VAL A 61 7.25 -10.65 21.80
CA VAL A 61 8.65 -10.84 21.36
C VAL A 61 9.52 -11.11 22.58
N GLN A 62 9.91 -12.38 22.77
CA GLN A 62 10.78 -12.76 23.88
C GLN A 62 12.15 -12.09 23.66
N PRO A 63 12.85 -11.66 24.72
CA PRO A 63 14.21 -11.16 24.58
C PRO A 63 15.09 -12.15 23.80
N GLY A 64 15.61 -11.74 22.64
CA GLY A 64 16.41 -12.59 21.75
C GLY A 64 15.64 -13.36 20.69
N ALA A 65 14.31 -13.28 20.64
CA ALA A 65 13.52 -13.82 19.54
C ALA A 65 13.61 -12.91 18.30
N THR A 66 13.73 -13.51 17.12
CA THR A 66 13.61 -12.81 15.85
C THR A 66 12.15 -12.45 15.59
N SER A 67 11.85 -11.17 15.41
CA SER A 67 10.53 -10.72 14.95
C SER A 67 10.32 -11.12 13.50
N SER A 68 9.09 -11.52 13.13
CA SER A 68 8.71 -11.69 11.72
C SER A 68 8.27 -10.39 11.05
N ALA A 69 8.35 -9.25 11.76
CA ALA A 69 8.10 -7.95 11.17
C ALA A 69 9.11 -7.67 10.05
N ASN A 70 8.60 -7.49 8.83
CA ASN A 70 9.37 -7.24 7.61
C ASN A 70 9.05 -5.86 7.01
N LEU A 71 8.15 -5.10 7.61
CA LEU A 71 7.81 -3.73 7.24
C LEU A 71 8.08 -2.82 8.44
N ARG A 72 8.50 -1.57 8.19
CA ARG A 72 8.71 -0.61 9.28
C ARG A 72 7.36 -0.14 9.87
N SER A 73 7.41 0.38 11.10
CA SER A 73 6.27 1.05 11.73
C SER A 73 5.74 2.19 10.87
N SER A 74 4.40 2.35 10.81
CA SER A 74 3.74 3.39 10.01
C SER A 74 4.19 3.38 8.56
N LYS A 75 4.14 2.20 7.92
CA LYS A 75 4.50 2.03 6.50
C LYS A 75 3.57 1.08 5.75
N GLY A 76 2.40 0.78 6.31
CA GLY A 76 1.38 -0.07 5.68
C GLY A 76 0.72 0.63 4.49
N PHE A 77 -0.58 0.42 4.29
CA PHE A 77 -1.21 0.93 3.08
C PHE A 77 -1.56 2.42 3.13
N GLU A 78 -0.86 3.23 2.34
CA GLU A 78 -1.22 4.65 2.11
C GLU A 78 -2.24 4.80 0.97
N GLY A 79 -2.09 4.02 -0.10
CA GLY A 79 -2.86 4.20 -1.33
C GLY A 79 -3.75 3.01 -1.64
N MET A 80 -4.94 3.28 -2.17
CA MET A 80 -5.80 2.25 -2.73
C MET A 80 -6.65 2.77 -3.87
N ALA A 81 -6.79 1.94 -4.89
CA ALA A 81 -7.61 2.22 -6.05
C ALA A 81 -8.38 0.98 -6.47
N ILE A 82 -9.45 1.17 -7.23
CA ILE A 82 -10.23 0.09 -7.82
C ILE A 82 -10.25 0.26 -9.34
N SER A 83 -10.25 -0.85 -10.09
CA SER A 83 -10.38 -0.82 -11.55
C SER A 83 -11.72 -0.21 -11.98
N PRO A 84 -11.82 0.36 -13.21
CA PRO A 84 -13.07 0.95 -13.69
C PRO A 84 -14.27 -0.01 -13.74
N ASP A 85 -14.02 -1.31 -13.90
CA ASP A 85 -15.04 -2.35 -13.87
C ASP A 85 -15.42 -2.82 -12.44
N GLY A 86 -14.74 -2.30 -11.41
CA GLY A 86 -14.99 -2.63 -10.01
C GLY A 86 -14.55 -4.03 -9.59
N MET A 87 -13.85 -4.77 -10.46
CA MET A 87 -13.50 -6.18 -10.20
C MET A 87 -12.14 -6.37 -9.54
N THR A 88 -11.25 -5.39 -9.65
CA THR A 88 -9.87 -5.47 -9.19
C THR A 88 -9.53 -4.33 -8.24
N LEU A 89 -9.02 -4.68 -7.07
CA LEU A 89 -8.51 -3.75 -6.07
C LEU A 89 -6.98 -3.66 -6.16
N TYR A 90 -6.44 -2.45 -6.11
CA TYR A 90 -5.01 -2.18 -6.09
C TYR A 90 -4.62 -1.49 -4.80
N ARG A 91 -3.57 -1.99 -4.15
CA ARG A 91 -3.20 -1.63 -2.78
C ARG A 91 -1.72 -1.26 -2.69
N LEU A 92 -1.41 0.01 -2.47
CA LEU A 92 -0.05 0.54 -2.46
C LEU A 92 0.47 0.68 -1.02
N LEU A 93 1.60 0.01 -0.71
CA LEU A 93 2.32 0.21 0.54
C LEU A 93 3.09 1.54 0.55
N GLU A 94 3.21 2.15 1.72
CA GLU A 94 3.99 3.38 1.93
C GLU A 94 5.49 3.11 2.07
N GLY A 95 5.87 1.94 2.56
CA GLY A 95 7.28 1.59 2.73
C GLY A 95 7.70 0.33 2.01
N THR A 96 9.01 0.25 1.80
CA THR A 96 9.71 -0.89 1.24
C THR A 96 9.65 -2.08 2.21
N VAL A 97 9.26 -3.26 1.69
CA VAL A 97 9.28 -4.51 2.44
C VAL A 97 10.71 -5.04 2.50
N THR A 98 11.11 -5.61 3.64
CA THR A 98 12.43 -6.22 3.82
C THR A 98 12.66 -7.29 2.75
N GLY A 99 13.76 -7.15 1.99
CA GLY A 99 14.09 -8.02 0.85
C GLY A 99 13.93 -7.33 -0.50
N ASP A 100 13.12 -6.28 -0.59
CA ASP A 100 12.97 -5.48 -1.81
C ASP A 100 14.13 -4.48 -1.99
N PRO A 101 14.35 -3.98 -3.23
CA PRO A 101 15.23 -2.85 -3.46
C PRO A 101 14.83 -1.63 -2.64
N GLU A 102 15.81 -0.91 -2.08
CA GLU A 102 15.57 0.30 -1.29
C GLU A 102 14.78 1.34 -2.12
N GLY A 103 13.73 1.90 -1.52
CA GLY A 103 12.86 2.86 -2.20
C GLY A 103 11.87 2.22 -3.18
N SER A 104 11.74 0.90 -3.22
CA SER A 104 10.70 0.22 -4.00
C SER A 104 9.45 -0.01 -3.14
N LEU A 105 8.27 0.34 -3.68
CA LEU A 105 6.98 0.17 -3.02
C LEU A 105 6.14 -0.87 -3.77
N ARG A 106 5.53 -1.79 -3.03
CA ARG A 106 4.67 -2.84 -3.60
C ARG A 106 3.26 -2.30 -3.81
N ILE A 107 2.71 -2.59 -4.99
CA ILE A 107 1.29 -2.45 -5.31
C ILE A 107 0.72 -3.86 -5.48
N TYR A 108 -0.15 -4.26 -4.57
CA TYR A 108 -0.80 -5.56 -4.60
C TYR A 108 -2.09 -5.50 -5.39
N THR A 109 -2.39 -6.59 -6.11
CA THR A 109 -3.65 -6.80 -6.80
C THR A 109 -4.53 -7.77 -6.01
N LEU A 110 -5.81 -7.45 -5.86
CA LEU A 110 -6.80 -8.33 -5.24
C LEU A 110 -8.04 -8.44 -6.13
N ASP A 111 -8.54 -9.66 -6.28
CA ASP A 111 -9.82 -9.94 -6.94
C ASP A 111 -10.96 -9.70 -5.95
N VAL A 112 -11.87 -8.79 -6.30
CA VAL A 112 -12.98 -8.34 -5.42
C VAL A 112 -13.97 -9.49 -5.19
N ALA A 113 -14.27 -10.27 -6.23
CA ALA A 113 -15.29 -11.32 -6.16
C ALA A 113 -14.92 -12.46 -5.20
N SER A 114 -13.65 -12.87 -5.21
CA SER A 114 -13.11 -13.90 -4.32
C SER A 114 -12.48 -13.35 -3.05
N SER A 115 -12.36 -12.02 -2.92
CA SER A 115 -11.69 -11.36 -1.79
C SER A 115 -10.28 -11.92 -1.55
N SER A 116 -9.53 -12.15 -2.62
CA SER A 116 -8.24 -12.84 -2.57
C SER A 116 -7.17 -12.12 -3.38
N TYR A 117 -5.96 -12.03 -2.82
CA TYR A 117 -4.81 -11.47 -3.52
C TYR A 117 -4.42 -12.34 -4.73
N ILE A 118 -4.10 -11.68 -5.85
CA ILE A 118 -3.57 -12.31 -7.05
C ILE A 118 -2.04 -12.36 -6.91
N THR A 119 -1.51 -13.49 -6.43
CA THR A 119 -0.12 -13.59 -5.96
C THR A 119 0.95 -13.51 -7.06
N ASP A 120 0.57 -13.72 -8.31
CA ASP A 120 1.41 -13.52 -9.50
C ASP A 120 1.25 -12.12 -10.12
N SER A 121 0.43 -11.25 -9.51
CA SER A 121 0.23 -9.86 -9.92
C SER A 121 0.58 -8.91 -8.77
N ILE A 122 1.87 -8.58 -8.71
CA ILE A 122 2.41 -7.53 -7.84
C ILE A 122 3.22 -6.56 -8.69
N TYR A 123 3.01 -5.27 -8.50
CA TYR A 123 3.81 -4.23 -9.17
C TYR A 123 4.78 -3.60 -8.20
N LEU A 124 5.96 -3.24 -8.68
CA LEU A 124 6.95 -2.46 -7.93
C LEU A 124 7.01 -1.04 -8.49
N TYR A 125 6.78 -0.06 -7.62
CA TYR A 125 6.97 1.36 -7.91
C TYR A 125 8.27 1.85 -7.27
N PRO A 126 9.31 2.17 -8.07
CA PRO A 126 10.53 2.75 -7.55
C PRO A 126 10.32 4.24 -7.24
N LEU A 127 10.64 4.65 -6.02
CA LEU A 127 10.77 6.05 -5.66
C LEU A 127 12.04 6.62 -6.31
N ASP A 128 11.94 7.86 -6.79
CA ASP A 128 13.10 8.61 -7.28
C ASP A 128 14.14 8.84 -6.16
N ASP A 129 13.67 8.97 -4.91
CA ASP A 129 14.48 9.07 -3.71
C ASP A 129 13.78 8.29 -2.56
N PRO A 130 14.47 7.38 -1.84
CA PRO A 130 13.87 6.61 -0.74
C PRO A 130 13.33 7.45 0.42
N SER A 131 13.67 8.75 0.50
CA SER A 131 13.12 9.68 1.49
C SER A 131 11.76 10.27 1.11
N TYR A 132 11.31 10.08 -0.12
CA TYR A 132 9.99 10.53 -0.56
C TYR A 132 8.90 9.68 0.07
N ALA A 133 7.77 10.34 0.32
CA ALA A 133 6.57 9.67 0.80
C ALA A 133 5.52 9.73 -0.31
N ILE A 134 4.77 8.65 -0.47
CA ILE A 134 3.56 8.69 -1.31
C ILE A 134 2.47 9.48 -0.58
N GLY A 135 1.48 9.96 -1.34
CA GLY A 135 0.34 10.70 -0.81
C GLY A 135 -0.99 10.18 -1.30
N ASP A 136 -1.12 9.89 -2.61
CA ASP A 136 -2.35 9.31 -3.15
C ASP A 136 -2.07 8.49 -4.42
N PHE A 137 -3.00 7.60 -4.76
CA PHE A 137 -2.87 6.61 -5.82
C PHE A 137 -4.24 6.29 -6.43
N THR A 138 -4.36 6.36 -7.75
CA THR A 138 -5.60 6.04 -8.46
C THR A 138 -5.35 5.30 -9.77
N VAL A 139 -6.34 4.53 -10.21
CA VAL A 139 -6.35 3.91 -11.54
C VAL A 139 -6.89 4.92 -12.53
N ILE A 140 -6.17 5.15 -13.63
CA ILE A 140 -6.67 6.04 -14.70
C ILE A 140 -7.30 5.26 -15.84
N ASN A 141 -6.84 4.03 -16.11
CA ASN A 141 -7.39 3.13 -17.12
C ASN A 141 -6.93 1.68 -16.89
N GLU A 142 -7.21 0.80 -17.85
CA GLU A 142 -6.84 -0.62 -17.82
C GLU A 142 -5.32 -0.85 -17.68
N ASN A 143 -4.50 0.10 -18.10
CA ASN A 143 -3.06 -0.06 -18.27
C ASN A 143 -2.23 0.82 -17.34
N GLU A 144 -2.81 1.86 -16.75
CA GLU A 144 -2.02 2.88 -16.07
C GLU A 144 -2.58 3.24 -14.70
N PHE A 145 -1.66 3.58 -13.81
CA PHE A 145 -1.95 4.24 -12.53
C PHE A 145 -1.47 5.69 -12.56
N LEU A 146 -2.12 6.54 -11.77
CA LEU A 146 -1.64 7.86 -11.41
C LEU A 146 -1.27 7.86 -9.93
N LEU A 147 -0.03 8.23 -9.63
CA LEU A 147 0.49 8.30 -8.28
C LEU A 147 0.98 9.71 -7.97
N ILE A 148 0.70 10.16 -6.75
CA ILE A 148 1.20 11.42 -6.21
C ILE A 148 2.15 11.11 -5.06
N ALA A 149 3.38 11.62 -5.14
CA ALA A 149 4.37 11.58 -4.07
C ALA A 149 4.78 12.99 -3.63
N ARG A 150 5.34 13.08 -2.43
CA ARG A 150 5.77 14.32 -1.77
C ARG A 150 7.19 14.18 -1.25
N THR A 151 7.92 15.29 -1.29
CA THR A 151 9.23 15.38 -0.65
C THR A 151 9.06 15.58 0.86
N PRO A 152 10.02 15.13 1.68
CA PRO A 152 9.98 15.38 3.12
C PRO A 152 10.08 16.88 3.41
N ALA A 153 9.30 17.35 4.38
CA ALA A 153 9.16 18.77 4.74
C ALA A 153 10.48 19.49 5.13
N LEU A 154 11.54 18.74 5.42
CA LEU A 154 12.85 19.27 5.82
C LEU A 154 13.79 19.58 4.64
N LEU A 155 13.46 19.18 3.42
CA LEU A 155 14.23 19.54 2.22
C LEU A 155 13.77 20.91 1.69
N TYR A 156 14.18 21.98 2.38
CA TYR A 156 14.15 23.33 1.82
C TYR A 156 15.27 23.46 0.77
N ALA A 157 15.04 22.95 -0.44
CA ALA A 157 15.92 23.22 -1.57
C ALA A 157 15.52 24.57 -2.20
N PRO A 158 16.38 25.61 -2.17
CA PRO A 158 16.04 26.95 -2.67
C PRO A 158 15.85 27.06 -4.19
N SER A 159 15.94 25.95 -4.93
CA SER A 159 15.87 25.92 -6.40
C SER A 159 14.67 25.15 -6.97
N LEU A 160 13.77 24.62 -6.15
CA LEU A 160 12.52 24.05 -6.63
C LEU A 160 11.43 25.13 -6.58
N PHE A 161 10.77 25.35 -7.72
CA PHE A 161 9.73 26.36 -7.93
C PHE A 161 8.58 26.20 -6.92
N CYS A 162 8.67 26.89 -5.79
CA CYS A 162 7.59 27.00 -4.81
C CYS A 162 6.65 28.11 -5.27
N SER A 163 5.68 27.78 -6.14
CA SER A 163 4.54 28.67 -6.39
C SER A 163 3.49 28.47 -5.29
N ARG A 164 2.53 29.41 -5.15
CA ARG A 164 1.64 29.63 -3.99
C ARG A 164 0.71 28.46 -3.54
N VAL A 165 0.97 27.23 -3.94
CA VAL A 165 0.29 26.00 -3.49
C VAL A 165 1.34 24.90 -3.26
N GLY A 166 2.01 24.92 -2.11
CA GLY A 166 2.84 23.80 -1.60
C GLY A 166 4.13 23.46 -2.37
N CYS A 167 5.11 22.88 -1.66
CA CYS A 167 6.33 22.37 -2.28
C CYS A 167 6.03 21.07 -3.06
N LEU A 168 6.27 21.10 -4.37
CA LEU A 168 6.47 20.01 -5.34
C LEU A 168 5.87 18.63 -4.98
N SER A 169 4.65 18.37 -5.44
CA SER A 169 4.17 17.00 -5.63
C SER A 169 4.82 16.39 -6.88
N ILE A 170 5.34 15.17 -6.77
CA ILE A 170 5.78 14.36 -7.91
C ILE A 170 4.55 13.62 -8.43
N LEU A 171 4.26 13.77 -9.72
CA LEU A 171 3.18 13.07 -10.40
C LEU A 171 3.79 12.00 -11.29
N SER A 172 3.45 10.74 -11.05
CA SER A 172 3.94 9.61 -11.85
C SER A 172 2.78 8.88 -12.53
N VAL A 173 2.98 8.50 -13.79
CA VAL A 173 2.13 7.55 -14.50
C VAL A 173 2.89 6.22 -14.59
N LEU A 174 2.31 5.17 -14.02
CA LEU A 174 2.92 3.83 -14.00
C LEU A 174 2.17 2.89 -14.93
N ASP A 175 2.87 2.28 -15.89
CA ASP A 175 2.35 1.27 -16.81
C ASP A 175 2.34 -0.13 -16.15
N LYS A 176 1.13 -0.69 -16.00
CA LYS A 176 0.86 -2.02 -15.44
C LYS A 176 1.49 -3.14 -16.25
N GLN A 177 1.74 -2.95 -17.55
CA GLN A 177 2.32 -3.99 -18.41
C GLN A 177 3.85 -4.02 -18.35
N ARG A 178 4.49 -3.04 -17.69
CA ARG A 178 5.95 -2.90 -17.60
C ARG A 178 6.52 -3.06 -16.20
N SER A 179 5.68 -3.18 -15.17
CA SER A 179 6.18 -3.37 -13.82
C SER A 179 6.52 -4.85 -13.61
N VAL A 180 7.78 -5.11 -13.29
CA VAL A 180 8.35 -6.40 -12.90
C VAL A 180 9.14 -6.18 -11.63
#